data_AF-A0ABD3K7K1-F1
#
_entry.id   AF-A0ABD3K7K1-F1
#
_cell.length_a   1.000
_cell.length_b   1.000
_cell.length_c   1.000
_cell.angle_alpha   90.00
_cell.angle_beta   90.00
_cell.angle_gamma   90.00
#
_symmetry.space_group_name_H-M   'P 1'
#
loop_
_entity.id
_entity.type
_entity.pdbx_description
1 polymer ?
#
loop_
_entity_poly.entity_id
_entity_poly.type
_entity_poly.pdbx_seq_one_letter_code
_entity_poly.pdbx_strand_id
1 'polypeptide(L)'
;MTCASRVIGHSRKLRNVSALLRQENAFFVRWTSNSSHTVSSKRDDALRVRHHGYVPAEKQCYSKSVNDGMMSSSAMLKSSMHWMMAKKLGNPPALSLQTNKSSLTNVYLKRGFSSDSGLPPHQEIGMPSLSPTMTEGNIARWLKKEGDKMSPGEVLCEVETDKATVEMECMEEGYLAKIIKGDGSKEIKVGEVIAITVEDEEDIEKFKDYSPSVSVDKDPADKSEPSAPKKEVIEESPKAPEPKVSQPSLVASEDRVFASPIARKMAEDNKVPLSNIKGTGPDGLIVKADIEDYLASGRMEVPASASKQKVATAPDLDYTDIPHSQIRKITASRLLFSKQTIPHYYLTVDTCVDKLMDLRTQLNSLQESLGGKRISVNDLVIKAAALALRKVPQCNGSWTDDYIRQYHNVNINVAVQTDNGLYVPVIRDADKKGLSKISEEVKHMAQKAKENSLKPEDYEGGTFTVSNLGGPFGIKQFCAIINPPQAGILAVGSAEKRVVPGSSPGDYNFASFMSVTLSCDHRVIDGAIGAEWLKAFKGYIENPESMLL
;
A
#
# COMPACT_ATOMS: atom_id res chain seq x y z
N MET A 1 -0.66 81.08 -12.52
CA MET A 1 -1.45 80.23 -11.62
C MET A 1 -0.72 78.90 -11.47
N THR A 2 -0.52 78.26 -10.33
CA THR A 2 -0.45 78.59 -8.88
C THR A 2 -0.29 77.23 -8.18
N CYS A 3 0.25 77.21 -6.96
CA CYS A 3 0.30 76.03 -6.07
C CYS A 3 1.11 74.81 -6.55
N ALA A 4 2.40 74.79 -6.19
CA ALA A 4 3.09 73.55 -5.88
C ALA A 4 2.86 73.21 -4.39
N SER A 5 2.32 72.04 -4.06
CA SER A 5 2.43 71.43 -2.72
C SER A 5 1.96 69.96 -2.73
N ARG A 6 2.55 69.12 -1.86
CA ARG A 6 2.34 67.65 -1.73
C ARG A 6 2.78 66.88 -3.01
N VAL A 7 3.79 66.01 -2.98
CA VAL A 7 4.13 65.02 -1.95
C VAL A 7 5.63 65.08 -1.59
N ILE A 8 5.93 65.44 -0.33
CA ILE A 8 7.21 65.14 0.32
C ILE A 8 6.87 64.44 1.65
N GLY A 9 7.09 63.14 1.71
CA GLY A 9 6.76 62.33 2.89
C GLY A 9 7.08 60.85 2.68
N HIS A 10 8.00 60.30 3.48
CA HIS A 10 8.37 58.89 3.57
C HIS A 10 9.11 58.22 2.38
N SER A 11 10.38 58.60 2.18
CA SER A 11 11.41 57.62 1.78
C SER A 11 12.67 57.75 2.64
N ARG A 12 12.65 57.09 3.80
CA ARG A 12 13.85 56.89 4.68
C ARG A 12 14.26 55.41 4.82
N LYS A 13 13.58 54.46 4.17
CA LYS A 13 13.91 53.01 4.21
C LYS A 13 14.77 52.51 3.04
N LEU A 14 14.92 53.25 1.94
CA LEU A 14 15.65 52.80 0.74
C LEU A 14 17.17 53.08 0.73
N ARG A 15 17.79 53.44 1.87
CA ARG A 15 19.22 53.81 1.92
C ARG A 15 20.17 52.72 2.43
N ASN A 16 19.66 51.55 2.84
CA ASN A 16 20.47 50.45 3.39
C ASN A 16 20.59 49.20 2.47
N VAL A 17 19.88 49.16 1.34
CA VAL A 17 19.84 47.96 0.46
C VAL A 17 21.19 47.74 -0.27
N SER A 18 21.92 48.82 -0.56
CA SER A 18 23.23 48.78 -1.24
C SER A 18 24.38 48.27 -0.37
N ALA A 19 24.19 48.09 0.94
CA ALA A 19 25.19 47.54 1.85
C ALA A 19 25.16 46.00 1.89
N LEU A 20 23.98 45.40 1.93
CA LEU A 20 23.80 43.94 2.01
C LEU A 20 24.36 43.21 0.78
N LEU A 21 24.12 43.74 -0.42
CA LEU A 21 24.58 43.16 -1.69
C LEU A 21 26.11 43.19 -1.92
N ARG A 22 26.91 43.63 -0.93
CA ARG A 22 28.38 43.51 -0.94
C ARG A 22 28.94 42.44 -0.01
N GLN A 23 28.11 41.82 0.84
CA GLN A 23 28.61 40.94 1.92
C GLN A 23 28.51 39.44 1.59
N GLU A 24 27.62 39.01 0.70
CA GLU A 24 27.46 37.59 0.33
C GLU A 24 28.47 37.10 -0.72
N ASN A 25 28.91 37.98 -1.64
CA ASN A 25 29.97 37.67 -2.61
C ASN A 25 31.38 37.54 -1.99
N ALA A 26 31.52 37.68 -0.67
CA ALA A 26 32.80 37.59 0.05
C ALA A 26 33.19 36.16 0.46
N PHE A 27 32.28 35.18 0.39
CA PHE A 27 32.49 33.82 0.93
C PHE A 27 32.98 32.77 -0.08
N PHE A 28 33.14 33.09 -1.37
CA PHE A 28 33.47 32.10 -2.41
C PHE A 28 34.77 32.33 -3.19
N VAL A 29 35.67 33.21 -2.73
CA VAL A 29 36.99 33.44 -3.38
C VAL A 29 38.14 33.49 -2.37
N ARG A 30 38.28 32.44 -1.52
CA ARG A 30 39.53 32.22 -0.76
C ARG A 30 39.80 30.76 -0.36
N TRP A 31 39.79 29.83 -1.32
CA TRP A 31 40.38 28.49 -1.13
C TRP A 31 41.22 28.02 -2.31
N THR A 32 42.42 28.59 -2.45
CA THR A 32 43.54 27.98 -3.22
C THR A 32 44.88 28.29 -2.54
N SER A 33 45.87 27.43 -2.83
CA SER A 33 47.32 27.67 -2.68
C SER A 33 47.98 27.59 -1.28
N ASN A 34 48.41 26.37 -0.95
CA ASN A 34 49.80 25.97 -0.67
C ASN A 34 50.74 26.87 0.18
N SER A 35 51.21 26.30 1.29
CA SER A 35 52.62 26.26 1.70
C SER A 35 53.24 24.93 1.20
N SER A 36 54.18 24.89 0.23
CA SER A 36 55.66 24.94 0.39
C SER A 36 56.28 23.76 1.17
N HIS A 37 57.43 23.13 0.85
CA HIS A 37 58.40 23.08 -0.29
C HIS A 37 59.31 21.83 -0.05
N THR A 38 60.05 21.17 -0.96
CA THR A 38 60.25 21.19 -2.44
C THR A 38 60.46 19.70 -2.92
N VAL A 39 61.34 19.16 -3.80
CA VAL A 39 62.53 19.49 -4.64
C VAL A 39 62.55 18.60 -5.90
N SER A 40 63.03 19.17 -7.03
CA SER A 40 63.58 18.56 -8.27
C SER A 40 63.15 17.15 -8.75
N SER A 41 62.70 17.08 -10.01
CA SER A 41 62.79 15.89 -10.87
C SER A 41 63.18 16.31 -12.29
N LYS A 42 64.26 15.73 -12.82
CA LYS A 42 64.67 15.79 -14.23
C LYS A 42 65.30 14.45 -14.63
N ARG A 43 65.22 14.18 -15.94
CA ARG A 43 65.86 13.05 -16.65
C ARG A 43 67.39 13.32 -16.83
N ASP A 44 68.25 12.45 -17.36
CA ASP A 44 68.11 11.28 -18.26
C ASP A 44 69.16 10.17 -17.94
N ASP A 45 69.18 9.12 -18.78
CA ASP A 45 70.26 8.17 -19.06
C ASP A 45 70.69 7.03 -18.09
N ALA A 46 70.22 5.83 -18.45
CA ALA A 46 71.00 4.64 -18.84
C ALA A 46 72.23 4.15 -18.04
N LEU A 47 72.21 2.83 -17.69
CA LEU A 47 73.32 1.90 -17.99
C LEU A 47 72.87 0.42 -17.99
N ARG A 48 73.71 -0.47 -18.54
CA ARG A 48 73.50 -1.93 -18.66
C ARG A 48 74.11 -2.69 -17.49
N VAL A 49 73.64 -3.90 -17.19
CA VAL A 49 74.41 -5.18 -17.29
C VAL A 49 73.50 -6.41 -16.96
N ARG A 50 73.97 -7.62 -17.29
CA ARG A 50 73.23 -8.90 -17.35
C ARG A 50 73.30 -9.75 -16.07
N HIS A 51 72.42 -10.75 -16.00
CA HIS A 51 72.54 -12.02 -15.25
C HIS A 51 72.49 -11.91 -13.70
N HIS A 52 72.14 -12.96 -12.94
CA HIS A 52 71.87 -14.38 -13.25
C HIS A 52 70.55 -14.81 -12.56
N GLY A 53 70.05 -16.04 -12.76
CA GLY A 53 68.81 -16.52 -12.12
C GLY A 53 68.87 -18.00 -11.73
N TYR A 54 67.92 -18.47 -10.91
CA TYR A 54 67.75 -19.90 -10.61
C TYR A 54 66.30 -20.29 -10.29
N VAL A 55 65.95 -21.54 -10.55
CA VAL A 55 64.61 -22.15 -10.39
C VAL A 55 64.79 -23.62 -9.97
N PRO A 56 63.90 -24.17 -9.13
CA PRO A 56 63.35 -25.52 -9.41
C PRO A 56 61.83 -25.60 -9.12
N ALA A 57 61.03 -26.49 -9.72
CA ALA A 57 61.24 -27.37 -10.88
C ALA A 57 59.87 -27.92 -11.38
N GLU A 58 59.76 -28.20 -12.70
CA GLU A 58 59.21 -29.41 -13.37
C GLU A 58 57.87 -30.08 -12.89
N LYS A 59 57.02 -30.76 -13.70
CA LYS A 59 56.80 -31.16 -15.12
C LYS A 59 55.33 -31.70 -15.19
N GLN A 60 54.60 -32.01 -16.27
CA GLN A 60 54.66 -31.99 -17.75
C GLN A 60 53.22 -31.62 -18.24
N CYS A 61 52.96 -30.83 -19.29
CA CYS A 61 53.15 -31.01 -20.74
C CYS A 61 52.19 -31.99 -21.49
N TYR A 62 51.30 -31.37 -22.30
CA TYR A 62 50.75 -31.84 -23.60
C TYR A 62 49.76 -33.03 -23.65
N SER A 63 48.82 -33.15 -24.61
CA SER A 63 48.12 -32.16 -25.48
C SER A 63 47.08 -32.83 -26.40
N LYS A 64 45.98 -32.12 -26.78
CA LYS A 64 45.18 -32.29 -28.04
C LYS A 64 44.49 -33.69 -28.23
N SER A 65 43.61 -33.99 -29.20
CA SER A 65 42.51 -33.31 -29.95
C SER A 65 41.82 -34.40 -30.86
N VAL A 66 40.72 -34.26 -31.63
CA VAL A 66 39.81 -33.16 -32.05
C VAL A 66 38.49 -33.72 -32.64
N ASN A 67 37.43 -32.89 -32.76
CA ASN A 67 36.21 -32.96 -33.62
C ASN A 67 35.12 -34.08 -33.56
N ASP A 68 33.87 -33.58 -33.72
CA ASP A 68 32.68 -34.05 -34.49
C ASP A 68 32.01 -35.43 -34.26
N GLY A 69 30.67 -35.49 -34.44
CA GLY A 69 29.93 -36.76 -34.50
C GLY A 69 28.40 -36.77 -34.25
N MET A 70 27.65 -35.94 -34.96
CA MET A 70 26.17 -35.85 -35.10
C MET A 70 25.27 -37.11 -34.83
N MET A 71 24.00 -36.87 -34.45
CA MET A 71 22.74 -37.68 -34.67
C MET A 71 22.20 -38.67 -33.59
N SER A 72 21.14 -38.22 -32.89
CA SER A 72 19.77 -38.79 -32.82
C SER A 72 19.41 -40.26 -32.45
N SER A 73 18.32 -40.37 -31.65
CA SER A 73 17.25 -41.41 -31.63
C SER A 73 17.46 -42.85 -31.10
N SER A 74 17.05 -43.05 -29.83
CA SER A 74 16.09 -44.08 -29.32
C SER A 74 16.04 -45.54 -29.84
N ALA A 75 16.16 -46.52 -28.91
CA ALA A 75 15.38 -47.78 -28.88
C ALA A 75 15.49 -48.52 -27.51
N MET A 76 14.59 -49.47 -27.23
CA MET A 76 14.58 -50.34 -26.04
C MET A 76 15.26 -51.70 -26.27
N LEU A 77 15.53 -52.45 -25.18
CA LEU A 77 15.97 -53.86 -25.22
C LEU A 77 15.22 -54.74 -24.20
N LYS A 78 15.15 -56.06 -24.48
CA LYS A 78 14.50 -57.13 -23.67
C LYS A 78 15.52 -58.23 -23.33
N SER A 79 15.25 -59.07 -22.32
CA SER A 79 15.86 -60.40 -22.16
C SER A 79 14.94 -61.37 -21.37
N SER A 80 15.29 -62.67 -21.28
CA SER A 80 14.32 -63.76 -21.03
C SER A 80 14.85 -65.07 -20.40
N MET A 81 13.97 -65.79 -19.67
CA MET A 81 13.88 -67.25 -19.37
C MET A 81 14.98 -68.05 -18.64
N HIS A 82 14.57 -68.81 -17.60
CA HIS A 82 14.52 -70.30 -17.44
C HIS A 82 14.11 -70.64 -15.95
N TRP A 83 13.06 -71.42 -15.61
CA TRP A 83 12.75 -72.87 -15.72
C TRP A 83 13.41 -73.80 -14.67
N MET A 84 12.60 -74.37 -13.74
CA MET A 84 12.47 -75.81 -13.43
C MET A 84 11.34 -76.14 -12.40
N MET A 85 10.54 -77.19 -12.70
CA MET A 85 9.88 -78.22 -11.84
C MET A 85 9.42 -77.95 -10.37
N ALA A 86 8.32 -78.50 -9.82
CA ALA A 86 7.18 -79.31 -10.34
C ALA A 86 6.03 -79.53 -9.29
N LYS A 87 4.79 -79.76 -9.79
CA LYS A 87 3.64 -80.66 -9.36
C LYS A 87 3.41 -80.98 -7.84
N LYS A 88 2.19 -81.24 -7.29
CA LYS A 88 1.01 -82.00 -7.81
C LYS A 88 -0.22 -81.99 -6.83
N LEU A 89 -1.48 -81.99 -7.32
CA LEU A 89 -2.79 -82.24 -6.63
C LEU A 89 -3.16 -81.31 -5.42
N GLY A 90 -4.41 -81.19 -4.93
CA GLY A 90 -5.74 -81.78 -5.25
C GLY A 90 -6.90 -80.99 -4.56
N ASN A 91 -8.17 -81.45 -4.63
CA ASN A 91 -9.39 -80.72 -4.18
C ASN A 91 -10.48 -81.71 -3.66
N PRO A 92 -11.71 -81.29 -3.29
CA PRO A 92 -12.24 -80.67 -2.03
C PRO A 92 -12.60 -81.77 -0.96
N PRO A 93 -13.61 -81.69 -0.02
CA PRO A 93 -14.53 -80.63 0.44
C PRO A 93 -14.81 -80.50 1.98
N ALA A 94 -15.69 -79.54 2.31
CA ALA A 94 -16.59 -79.31 3.47
C ALA A 94 -16.70 -80.26 4.69
N LEU A 95 -16.81 -79.67 5.89
CA LEU A 95 -18.02 -79.75 6.75
C LEU A 95 -18.11 -78.59 7.77
N SER A 96 -19.24 -78.49 8.50
CA SER A 96 -19.61 -77.38 9.40
C SER A 96 -19.57 -77.75 10.89
N LEU A 97 -19.33 -76.77 11.77
CA LEU A 97 -20.00 -76.67 13.09
C LEU A 97 -19.93 -75.25 13.67
N GLN A 98 -20.95 -74.86 14.43
CA GLN A 98 -21.08 -73.53 15.07
C GLN A 98 -20.64 -73.60 16.55
N THR A 99 -20.23 -72.48 17.16
CA THR A 99 -20.87 -71.95 18.39
C THR A 99 -20.35 -70.57 18.85
N ASN A 100 -21.30 -69.68 19.15
CA ASN A 100 -21.34 -68.62 20.18
C ASN A 100 -20.19 -67.59 20.42
N LYS A 101 -20.57 -66.31 20.18
CA LYS A 101 -20.48 -65.14 21.10
C LYS A 101 -19.13 -64.48 21.45
N SER A 102 -18.84 -63.38 20.77
CA SER A 102 -18.55 -62.05 21.37
C SER A 102 -18.79 -60.97 20.29
N SER A 103 -19.88 -60.20 20.38
CA SER A 103 -19.95 -58.86 20.98
C SER A 103 -19.48 -57.72 20.06
N LEU A 104 -20.29 -56.65 20.03
CA LEU A 104 -20.12 -55.37 19.29
C LEU A 104 -18.87 -54.61 19.81
N THR A 105 -18.29 -53.61 19.12
CA THR A 105 -18.93 -52.49 18.39
C THR A 105 -18.14 -51.97 17.17
N ASN A 106 -18.85 -51.28 16.26
CA ASN A 106 -18.25 -50.34 15.31
C ASN A 106 -17.87 -49.03 16.02
N VAL A 107 -16.71 -48.46 15.70
CA VAL A 107 -16.26 -47.16 16.23
C VAL A 107 -16.69 -46.04 15.28
N TYR A 108 -17.70 -45.26 15.68
CA TYR A 108 -17.97 -43.96 15.08
C TYR A 108 -17.02 -42.92 15.67
N LEU A 109 -16.23 -42.27 14.82
CA LEU A 109 -15.35 -41.17 15.21
C LEU A 109 -16.14 -39.87 15.32
N LYS A 110 -16.65 -39.54 16.52
CA LYS A 110 -17.06 -38.15 16.82
C LYS A 110 -15.82 -37.24 16.81
N ARG A 111 -15.96 -36.02 16.27
CA ARG A 111 -15.08 -34.88 16.57
C ARG A 111 -15.83 -33.86 17.42
N GLY A 112 -15.07 -32.96 18.05
CA GLY A 112 -15.53 -32.23 19.24
C GLY A 112 -16.36 -30.99 18.93
N PHE A 113 -17.46 -30.84 19.68
CA PHE A 113 -18.16 -29.57 19.86
C PHE A 113 -17.40 -28.68 20.85
N SER A 114 -17.53 -27.37 20.70
CA SER A 114 -17.13 -26.40 21.73
C SER A 114 -18.30 -26.15 22.68
N SER A 115 -18.11 -26.34 23.98
CA SER A 115 -19.14 -26.07 25.00
C SER A 115 -18.53 -25.70 26.36
N ASP A 116 -17.98 -24.48 26.46
CA ASP A 116 -17.77 -23.80 27.77
C ASP A 116 -18.89 -22.77 28.04
N SER A 117 -20.11 -23.21 27.77
CA SER A 117 -21.37 -22.61 28.19
C SER A 117 -22.43 -23.72 28.21
N GLY A 118 -23.51 -23.55 28.98
CA GLY A 118 -24.57 -24.57 29.15
C GLY A 118 -25.51 -24.72 27.95
N LEU A 119 -24.98 -24.63 26.73
CA LEU A 119 -25.74 -24.65 25.48
C LEU A 119 -25.67 -26.02 24.79
N PRO A 120 -26.65 -26.34 23.92
CA PRO A 120 -26.68 -27.57 23.13
C PRO A 120 -25.50 -27.71 22.14
N PRO A 121 -25.33 -28.90 21.52
CA PRO A 121 -24.43 -29.06 20.37
C PRO A 121 -24.82 -28.10 19.25
N HIS A 122 -23.93 -27.16 18.93
CA HIS A 122 -24.14 -26.15 17.90
C HIS A 122 -22.86 -25.92 17.11
N GLN A 123 -23.03 -25.37 15.92
CA GLN A 123 -21.95 -25.04 14.99
C GLN A 123 -22.04 -23.56 14.64
N GLU A 124 -20.92 -22.86 14.75
CA GLU A 124 -20.79 -21.46 14.34
C GLU A 124 -20.39 -21.40 12.86
N ILE A 125 -21.27 -20.88 12.00
CA ILE A 125 -20.94 -20.60 10.60
C ILE A 125 -20.19 -19.27 10.57
N GLY A 126 -18.88 -19.33 10.31
CA GLY A 126 -18.04 -18.18 9.99
C GLY A 126 -18.14 -17.78 8.51
N MET A 127 -17.94 -16.50 8.20
CA MET A 127 -17.87 -15.98 6.82
C MET A 127 -16.80 -16.73 6.01
N PRO A 128 -17.16 -17.50 4.96
CA PRO A 128 -16.22 -18.32 4.21
C PRO A 128 -15.36 -17.50 3.24
N SER A 129 -14.16 -18.01 2.91
CA SER A 129 -13.29 -17.41 1.89
C SER A 129 -13.75 -17.82 0.48
N LEU A 130 -14.71 -17.09 -0.07
CA LEU A 130 -15.28 -17.34 -1.41
C LEU A 130 -14.38 -16.86 -2.57
N SER A 131 -13.26 -16.21 -2.28
CA SER A 131 -12.24 -15.80 -3.25
C SER A 131 -10.85 -15.80 -2.61
N PRO A 132 -9.79 -16.26 -3.29
CA PRO A 132 -8.44 -16.37 -2.73
C PRO A 132 -7.76 -15.01 -2.43
N THR A 133 -8.41 -13.88 -2.76
CA THR A 133 -7.98 -12.52 -2.40
C THR A 133 -8.88 -11.86 -1.34
N MET A 134 -9.87 -12.57 -0.81
CA MET A 134 -10.91 -11.99 0.06
C MET A 134 -10.49 -11.96 1.53
N THR A 135 -10.45 -10.78 2.13
CA THR A 135 -10.25 -10.56 3.57
C THR A 135 -11.55 -10.19 4.31
N GLU A 136 -12.51 -9.62 3.57
CA GLU A 136 -13.81 -9.14 4.05
C GLU A 136 -14.88 -9.37 2.98
N GLY A 137 -16.14 -9.50 3.39
CA GLY A 137 -17.30 -9.68 2.50
C GLY A 137 -18.57 -9.05 3.05
N ASN A 138 -19.55 -8.82 2.18
CA ASN A 138 -20.86 -8.28 2.55
C ASN A 138 -21.94 -9.36 2.34
N ILE A 139 -22.94 -9.44 3.21
CA ILE A 139 -24.14 -10.24 2.95
C ILE A 139 -25.12 -9.36 2.19
N ALA A 140 -25.37 -9.70 0.92
CA ALA A 140 -26.37 -9.01 0.12
C ALA A 140 -27.79 -9.36 0.59
N ARG A 141 -28.07 -10.66 0.78
CA ARG A 141 -29.39 -11.16 1.18
C ARG A 141 -29.37 -12.61 1.68
N TRP A 142 -30.08 -12.90 2.77
CA TRP A 142 -30.41 -14.26 3.21
C TRP A 142 -31.61 -14.83 2.43
N LEU A 143 -31.49 -16.10 2.02
CA LEU A 143 -32.54 -16.87 1.35
C LEU A 143 -33.25 -17.83 2.33
N LYS A 144 -32.51 -18.35 3.32
CA LYS A 144 -33.03 -19.09 4.48
C LYS A 144 -33.32 -18.14 5.66
N LYS A 145 -34.24 -18.52 6.53
CA LYS A 145 -34.63 -17.80 7.75
C LYS A 145 -34.27 -18.59 9.01
N GLU A 146 -34.24 -17.90 10.15
CA GLU A 146 -34.19 -18.54 11.46
C GLU A 146 -35.36 -19.53 11.62
N GLY A 147 -35.04 -20.78 11.95
CA GLY A 147 -35.98 -21.90 11.99
C GLY A 147 -36.01 -22.78 10.73
N ASP A 148 -35.48 -22.35 9.59
CA ASP A 148 -35.51 -23.17 8.37
C ASP A 148 -34.55 -24.37 8.48
N LYS A 149 -35.03 -25.54 8.05
CA LYS A 149 -34.20 -26.73 7.80
C LYS A 149 -33.33 -26.53 6.56
N MET A 150 -32.11 -27.05 6.60
CA MET A 150 -31.07 -26.90 5.57
C MET A 150 -30.47 -28.25 5.19
N SER A 151 -30.15 -28.39 3.90
CA SER A 151 -29.52 -29.59 3.32
C SER A 151 -28.22 -29.23 2.59
N PRO A 152 -27.23 -30.13 2.49
CA PRO A 152 -26.02 -29.92 1.71
C PRO A 152 -26.32 -29.53 0.25
N GLY A 153 -25.71 -28.43 -0.21
CA GLY A 153 -25.94 -27.84 -1.53
C GLY A 153 -27.14 -26.89 -1.63
N GLU A 154 -27.86 -26.62 -0.53
CA GLU A 154 -28.86 -25.53 -0.52
C GLU A 154 -28.20 -24.17 -0.25
N VAL A 155 -28.59 -23.15 -1.01
CA VAL A 155 -28.07 -21.78 -0.84
C VAL A 155 -28.67 -21.11 0.40
N LEU A 156 -27.80 -20.55 1.23
CA LEU A 156 -28.14 -19.89 2.49
C LEU A 156 -28.31 -18.39 2.32
N CYS A 157 -27.34 -17.73 1.68
CA CYS A 157 -27.35 -16.30 1.39
C CYS A 157 -26.50 -15.94 0.16
N GLU A 158 -26.79 -14.78 -0.42
CA GLU A 158 -25.99 -14.12 -1.45
C GLU A 158 -24.91 -13.27 -0.77
N VAL A 159 -23.63 -13.52 -1.07
CA VAL A 159 -22.47 -12.78 -0.53
C VAL A 159 -21.85 -11.91 -1.62
N GLU A 160 -21.83 -10.59 -1.43
CA GLU A 160 -21.17 -9.65 -2.32
C GLU A 160 -19.67 -9.55 -1.94
N THR A 161 -18.80 -9.97 -2.87
CA THR A 161 -17.33 -9.99 -2.74
C THR A 161 -16.68 -8.85 -3.56
N ASP A 162 -15.34 -8.73 -3.52
CA ASP A 162 -14.61 -7.73 -4.32
C ASP A 162 -14.69 -7.95 -5.85
N LYS A 163 -15.10 -9.16 -6.29
CA LYS A 163 -15.18 -9.54 -7.72
C LYS A 163 -16.60 -9.79 -8.23
N ALA A 164 -17.48 -10.35 -7.40
CA ALA A 164 -18.83 -10.79 -7.79
C ALA A 164 -19.74 -11.01 -6.58
N THR A 165 -21.06 -11.04 -6.79
CA THR A 165 -21.98 -11.73 -5.88
C THR A 165 -21.81 -13.23 -6.07
N VAL A 166 -21.65 -13.97 -4.97
CA VAL A 166 -21.46 -15.43 -4.95
C VAL A 166 -22.47 -16.03 -3.98
N GLU A 167 -23.11 -17.12 -4.39
CA GLU A 167 -24.08 -17.86 -3.58
C GLU A 167 -23.34 -18.74 -2.55
N MET A 168 -23.73 -18.64 -1.27
CA MET A 168 -23.14 -19.42 -0.18
C MET A 168 -23.98 -20.68 0.07
N GLU A 169 -23.50 -21.83 -0.39
CA GLU A 169 -24.13 -23.14 -0.17
C GLU A 169 -23.87 -23.68 1.25
N CYS A 170 -24.83 -24.43 1.79
CA CYS A 170 -24.67 -25.20 3.01
C CYS A 170 -23.84 -26.48 2.75
N MET A 171 -22.93 -26.82 3.66
CA MET A 171 -22.10 -28.04 3.54
C MET A 171 -22.63 -29.24 4.35
N GLU A 172 -23.55 -29.01 5.29
CA GLU A 172 -23.96 -29.98 6.33
C GLU A 172 -25.49 -29.97 6.50
N GLU A 173 -26.06 -31.00 7.15
CA GLU A 173 -27.51 -31.07 7.44
C GLU A 173 -27.81 -30.46 8.82
N GLY A 174 -28.86 -29.64 8.93
CA GLY A 174 -29.27 -29.06 10.21
C GLY A 174 -30.35 -27.98 10.10
N TYR A 175 -30.53 -27.21 11.17
CA TYR A 175 -31.48 -26.10 11.26
C TYR A 175 -30.75 -24.77 11.54
N LEU A 176 -31.22 -23.68 10.92
CA LEU A 176 -30.65 -22.35 11.14
C LEU A 176 -31.17 -21.74 12.45
N ALA A 177 -30.39 -21.83 13.53
CA ALA A 177 -30.83 -21.45 14.87
C ALA A 177 -30.95 -19.93 15.06
N LYS A 178 -29.98 -19.16 14.56
CA LYS A 178 -29.94 -17.69 14.66
C LYS A 178 -29.02 -17.07 13.61
N ILE A 179 -29.41 -15.91 13.06
CA ILE A 179 -28.59 -15.09 12.17
C ILE A 179 -27.98 -13.95 13.02
N ILE A 180 -26.65 -13.92 13.13
CA ILE A 180 -25.91 -12.88 13.86
C ILE A 180 -25.71 -11.64 12.98
N LYS A 181 -25.55 -11.84 11.67
CA LYS A 181 -25.34 -10.78 10.67
C LYS A 181 -26.47 -10.79 9.64
N GLY A 182 -27.50 -9.97 9.86
CA GLY A 182 -28.69 -9.88 9.01
C GLY A 182 -28.45 -9.30 7.61
N ASP A 183 -29.53 -9.19 6.83
CA ASP A 183 -29.53 -8.67 5.46
C ASP A 183 -28.79 -7.31 5.33
N GLY A 184 -27.97 -7.18 4.29
CA GLY A 184 -27.23 -5.95 4.01
C GLY A 184 -26.07 -5.64 4.96
N SER A 185 -25.67 -6.59 5.84
CA SER A 185 -24.49 -6.47 6.69
C SER A 185 -23.20 -6.37 5.86
N LYS A 186 -22.30 -5.47 6.24
CA LYS A 186 -21.09 -5.11 5.45
C LYS A 186 -19.83 -5.22 6.27
N GLU A 187 -18.70 -5.34 5.58
CA GLU A 187 -17.35 -5.34 6.18
C GLU A 187 -17.17 -6.46 7.23
N ILE A 188 -17.80 -7.61 7.00
CA ILE A 188 -17.65 -8.83 7.83
C ILE A 188 -16.33 -9.49 7.44
N LYS A 189 -15.48 -9.81 8.42
CA LYS A 189 -14.18 -10.44 8.16
C LYS A 189 -14.33 -11.92 7.85
N VAL A 190 -13.47 -12.47 6.99
CA VAL A 190 -13.39 -13.92 6.78
C VAL A 190 -13.09 -14.61 8.12
N GLY A 191 -13.91 -15.61 8.48
CA GLY A 191 -13.89 -16.30 9.78
C GLY A 191 -14.71 -15.65 10.89
N GLU A 192 -15.31 -14.47 10.70
CA GLU A 192 -16.24 -13.87 11.66
C GLU A 192 -17.61 -14.59 11.61
N VAL A 193 -18.20 -14.90 12.77
CA VAL A 193 -19.45 -15.68 12.86
C VAL A 193 -20.63 -14.89 12.29
N ILE A 194 -21.32 -15.47 11.31
CA ILE A 194 -22.48 -14.90 10.61
C ILE A 194 -23.81 -15.51 11.05
N ALA A 195 -23.83 -16.80 11.39
CA ALA A 195 -25.00 -17.53 11.85
C ALA A 195 -24.63 -18.77 12.69
N ILE A 196 -25.62 -19.36 13.36
CA ILE A 196 -25.46 -20.59 14.17
C ILE A 196 -26.42 -21.66 13.66
N THR A 197 -25.94 -22.90 13.61
CA THR A 197 -26.69 -24.11 13.26
C THR A 197 -26.78 -25.10 14.43
N VAL A 198 -27.86 -25.87 14.46
CA VAL A 198 -28.11 -26.96 15.42
C VAL A 198 -28.59 -28.22 14.67
N GLU A 199 -28.31 -29.40 15.23
CA GLU A 199 -28.75 -30.69 14.68
C GLU A 199 -30.27 -30.89 14.88
N ASP A 200 -30.80 -30.51 16.05
CA ASP A 200 -32.19 -30.74 16.47
C ASP A 200 -33.06 -29.46 16.51
N GLU A 201 -34.31 -29.57 16.06
CA GLU A 201 -35.29 -28.46 16.00
C GLU A 201 -35.64 -27.89 17.39
N GLU A 202 -35.51 -28.71 18.45
CA GLU A 202 -35.83 -28.40 19.85
C GLU A 202 -34.80 -27.46 20.53
N ASP A 203 -33.66 -27.20 19.89
CA ASP A 203 -32.58 -26.37 20.43
C ASP A 203 -32.58 -24.93 19.90
N ILE A 204 -33.32 -24.65 18.81
CA ILE A 204 -33.44 -23.33 18.16
C ILE A 204 -33.83 -22.24 19.17
N GLU A 205 -34.76 -22.54 20.09
CA GLU A 205 -35.23 -21.58 21.08
C GLU A 205 -34.15 -21.11 22.08
N LYS A 206 -33.11 -21.94 22.32
CA LYS A 206 -32.07 -21.69 23.33
C LYS A 206 -31.01 -20.69 22.85
N PHE A 207 -30.91 -20.47 21.54
CA PHE A 207 -29.91 -19.54 20.94
C PHE A 207 -30.45 -18.13 20.70
N LYS A 208 -31.73 -17.86 20.97
CA LYS A 208 -32.37 -16.54 20.76
C LYS A 208 -31.61 -15.38 21.41
N ASP A 209 -31.07 -15.58 22.62
CA ASP A 209 -30.27 -14.58 23.35
C ASP A 209 -28.75 -14.71 23.15
N TYR A 210 -28.26 -15.59 22.27
CA TYR A 210 -26.82 -15.78 22.06
C TYR A 210 -26.14 -14.52 21.51
N SER A 211 -24.95 -14.22 22.04
CA SER A 211 -24.04 -13.17 21.60
C SER A 211 -22.60 -13.68 21.77
N PRO A 212 -21.78 -13.74 20.71
CA PRO A 212 -20.46 -14.37 20.77
C PRO A 212 -19.51 -13.57 21.67
N SER A 213 -18.92 -14.23 22.66
CA SER A 213 -17.87 -13.67 23.50
C SER A 213 -16.52 -13.76 22.78
N VAL A 214 -15.84 -12.62 22.60
CA VAL A 214 -14.54 -12.59 21.94
C VAL A 214 -13.52 -13.40 22.74
N SER A 215 -12.97 -14.44 22.12
CA SER A 215 -11.94 -15.29 22.69
C SER A 215 -10.62 -14.51 22.84
N VAL A 216 -10.01 -14.62 24.03
CA VAL A 216 -8.67 -14.13 24.31
C VAL A 216 -7.74 -15.34 24.37
N ASP A 217 -6.62 -15.28 23.65
CA ASP A 217 -5.62 -16.34 23.62
C ASP A 217 -5.16 -16.76 25.02
N LYS A 218 -5.08 -18.08 25.23
CA LYS A 218 -4.49 -18.71 26.42
C LYS A 218 -3.59 -19.86 26.01
N ASP A 219 -2.31 -19.68 26.29
CA ASP A 219 -1.31 -20.76 26.42
C ASP A 219 -0.44 -20.42 27.67
N PRO A 220 0.34 -21.35 28.25
CA PRO A 220 -0.18 -21.99 29.45
C PRO A 220 0.72 -21.82 30.68
N ALA A 221 0.34 -22.52 31.75
CA ALA A 221 0.88 -22.39 33.09
C ALA A 221 2.39 -22.67 33.25
N ASP A 222 3.01 -21.96 34.20
CA ASP A 222 3.87 -22.60 35.20
C ASP A 222 3.59 -21.99 36.59
N LYS A 223 3.74 -22.79 37.64
CA LYS A 223 3.67 -22.37 39.04
C LYS A 223 4.34 -23.41 39.96
N SER A 224 5.67 -23.42 40.00
CA SER A 224 6.42 -24.19 41.00
C SER A 224 7.60 -23.43 41.62
N GLU A 225 7.63 -23.44 42.95
CA GLU A 225 8.68 -23.01 43.88
C GLU A 225 8.75 -24.11 44.97
N PRO A 226 9.76 -24.18 45.88
CA PRO A 226 10.94 -23.30 46.02
C PRO A 226 12.28 -24.05 46.22
N SER A 227 13.40 -23.32 46.19
CA SER A 227 14.42 -23.38 47.27
C SER A 227 15.53 -22.33 47.10
N ALA A 228 16.16 -21.95 48.21
CA ALA A 228 17.39 -21.15 48.31
C ALA A 228 18.28 -21.79 49.41
N PRO A 229 19.61 -21.56 49.48
CA PRO A 229 20.09 -20.31 50.08
C PRO A 229 21.54 -19.80 49.76
N LYS A 230 21.78 -18.51 50.07
CA LYS A 230 23.06 -17.83 50.39
C LYS A 230 24.16 -17.63 49.30
N LYS A 231 25.17 -16.75 49.47
CA LYS A 231 25.27 -15.37 50.07
C LYS A 231 26.73 -14.85 50.01
N GLU A 232 26.99 -13.70 49.38
CA GLU A 232 28.07 -12.69 49.62
C GLU A 232 27.89 -11.57 48.55
N VAL A 233 27.80 -10.25 48.79
CA VAL A 233 28.48 -9.24 49.68
C VAL A 233 29.80 -8.79 49.03
N ILE A 234 29.95 -7.52 48.59
CA ILE A 234 30.48 -6.34 49.34
C ILE A 234 30.16 -4.98 48.62
N GLU A 235 29.81 -3.93 49.38
CA GLU A 235 30.02 -2.43 49.28
C GLU A 235 29.88 -1.62 47.95
N GLU A 236 29.61 -0.29 47.93
CA GLU A 236 28.86 0.65 48.83
C GLU A 236 28.50 1.97 48.05
N SER A 237 27.70 2.86 48.66
CA SER A 237 27.40 4.25 48.26
C SER A 237 28.22 5.26 49.11
N PRO A 238 28.13 6.60 48.89
CA PRO A 238 27.31 7.40 49.82
C PRO A 238 26.58 8.60 49.15
N LYS A 239 26.05 9.54 49.97
CA LYS A 239 24.83 10.34 49.65
C LYS A 239 24.76 11.71 50.38
N ALA A 240 24.02 12.68 49.79
CA ALA A 240 23.46 13.91 50.41
C ALA A 240 24.45 15.03 50.84
N PRO A 241 24.01 16.29 51.18
CA PRO A 241 22.63 16.81 51.34
C PRO A 241 22.28 18.15 50.61
N GLU A 242 21.02 18.57 50.77
CA GLU A 242 20.39 19.86 50.35
C GLU A 242 20.66 21.02 51.36
N PRO A 243 20.03 22.24 51.37
CA PRO A 243 18.89 22.81 50.59
C PRO A 243 19.06 24.33 50.19
N LYS A 244 18.09 25.27 49.99
CA LYS A 244 16.61 25.38 50.20
C LYS A 244 15.98 26.60 49.47
N VAL A 245 14.64 26.61 49.31
CA VAL A 245 13.68 27.74 49.06
C VAL A 245 13.76 28.59 47.77
N SER A 246 12.73 28.52 46.91
CA SER A 246 11.77 29.64 46.68
C SER A 246 10.54 29.28 45.80
N GLN A 247 9.38 29.81 46.21
CA GLN A 247 8.05 29.88 45.59
C GLN A 247 7.33 31.11 46.22
N PRO A 248 6.14 31.59 45.80
CA PRO A 248 5.12 31.05 44.88
C PRO A 248 4.99 31.93 43.59
N SER A 249 4.00 31.86 42.68
CA SER A 249 2.56 31.56 42.85
C SER A 249 1.76 31.21 41.58
N LEU A 250 0.78 30.33 41.79
CA LEU A 250 -0.59 30.30 41.25
C LEU A 250 -0.86 30.65 39.77
N VAL A 251 -1.23 29.62 39.01
CA VAL A 251 -2.25 29.71 37.94
C VAL A 251 -3.22 28.54 38.18
N ALA A 252 -4.53 28.74 38.02
CA ALA A 252 -5.53 27.69 38.24
C ALA A 252 -5.51 26.64 37.12
N SER A 253 -5.64 25.37 37.49
CA SER A 253 -5.76 24.24 36.55
C SER A 253 -7.18 23.66 36.60
N GLU A 254 -7.88 23.68 35.47
CA GLU A 254 -9.09 22.88 35.29
C GLU A 254 -8.71 21.39 35.11
N ASP A 255 -9.60 20.49 35.54
CA ASP A 255 -9.61 19.04 35.29
C ASP A 255 -8.32 18.23 35.55
N ARG A 256 -7.71 18.41 36.74
CA ARG A 256 -6.80 17.39 37.31
C ARG A 256 -7.26 16.90 38.68
N VAL A 257 -8.06 15.83 38.68
CA VAL A 257 -8.62 15.22 39.90
C VAL A 257 -7.55 14.42 40.67
N PHE A 258 -7.34 14.78 41.94
CA PHE A 258 -6.42 14.09 42.85
C PHE A 258 -7.14 13.00 43.63
N ALA A 259 -6.74 11.74 43.44
CA ALA A 259 -7.33 10.57 44.10
C ALA A 259 -6.24 9.59 44.52
N SER A 260 -6.45 8.91 45.66
CA SER A 260 -5.56 7.84 46.12
C SER A 260 -5.62 6.62 45.16
N PRO A 261 -4.55 5.81 45.05
CA PRO A 261 -4.54 4.66 44.14
C PRO A 261 -5.66 3.64 44.41
N ILE A 262 -5.98 3.41 45.69
CA ILE A 262 -7.08 2.53 46.10
C ILE A 262 -8.45 3.14 45.73
N ALA A 263 -8.63 4.45 45.96
CA ALA A 263 -9.86 5.14 45.55
C ALA A 263 -10.07 5.07 44.03
N ARG A 264 -9.04 5.39 43.23
CA ARG A 264 -9.15 5.32 41.76
C ARG A 264 -9.60 3.94 41.29
N LYS A 265 -9.00 2.86 41.80
CA LYS A 265 -9.41 1.50 41.44
C LYS A 265 -10.87 1.21 41.80
N MET A 266 -11.33 1.55 43.01
CA MET A 266 -12.73 1.29 43.39
C MET A 266 -13.73 2.14 42.60
N ALA A 267 -13.35 3.34 42.16
CA ALA A 267 -14.16 4.15 41.25
C ALA A 267 -14.26 3.52 39.85
N GLU A 268 -13.16 2.96 39.34
CA GLU A 268 -13.15 2.18 38.08
C GLU A 268 -14.02 0.92 38.20
N ASP A 269 -13.80 0.10 39.25
CA ASP A 269 -14.54 -1.14 39.53
C ASP A 269 -16.07 -0.89 39.67
N ASN A 270 -16.49 0.25 40.23
CA ASN A 270 -17.90 0.62 40.44
C ASN A 270 -18.45 1.63 39.40
N LYS A 271 -17.69 1.95 38.35
CA LYS A 271 -18.05 2.91 37.27
C LYS A 271 -18.45 4.32 37.75
N VAL A 272 -17.83 4.81 38.83
CA VAL A 272 -18.14 6.12 39.43
C VAL A 272 -17.22 7.21 38.86
N PRO A 273 -17.74 8.32 38.29
CA PRO A 273 -16.92 9.41 37.80
C PRO A 273 -16.28 10.20 38.95
N LEU A 274 -14.96 10.11 39.09
CA LEU A 274 -14.18 10.79 40.14
C LEU A 274 -14.41 12.32 40.18
N SER A 275 -14.76 12.95 39.06
CA SER A 275 -15.08 14.38 38.99
C SER A 275 -16.29 14.80 39.83
N ASN A 276 -17.19 13.87 40.16
CA ASN A 276 -18.39 14.13 40.96
C ASN A 276 -18.17 13.92 42.46
N ILE A 277 -16.99 13.43 42.88
CA ILE A 277 -16.66 13.18 44.29
C ILE A 277 -15.73 14.27 44.79
N LYS A 278 -16.15 14.98 45.84
CA LYS A 278 -15.29 15.91 46.57
C LYS A 278 -14.46 15.13 47.60
N GLY A 279 -13.14 15.12 47.42
CA GLY A 279 -12.24 14.41 48.33
C GLY A 279 -12.15 15.04 49.72
N THR A 280 -12.19 14.21 50.75
CA THR A 280 -12.08 14.64 52.17
C THR A 280 -10.66 14.45 52.74
N GLY A 281 -9.75 13.87 51.94
CA GLY A 281 -8.34 13.72 52.30
C GLY A 281 -7.56 15.05 52.33
N PRO A 282 -6.30 15.02 52.83
CA PRO A 282 -5.40 16.17 52.78
C PRO A 282 -5.26 16.69 51.34
N ASP A 283 -5.15 18.01 51.20
CA ASP A 283 -5.13 18.74 49.93
C ASP A 283 -6.32 18.44 48.98
N GLY A 284 -7.45 17.96 49.52
CA GLY A 284 -8.67 17.66 48.76
C GLY A 284 -8.63 16.31 48.03
N LEU A 285 -7.69 15.44 48.38
CA LEU A 285 -7.45 14.16 47.72
C LEU A 285 -8.56 13.14 48.04
N ILE A 286 -9.12 12.51 47.01
CA ILE A 286 -10.19 11.50 47.16
C ILE A 286 -9.63 10.23 47.82
N VAL A 287 -10.15 9.91 49.01
CA VAL A 287 -9.79 8.72 49.80
C VAL A 287 -10.83 7.62 49.62
N LYS A 288 -10.51 6.42 50.14
CA LYS A 288 -11.38 5.24 50.08
C LYS A 288 -12.80 5.54 50.61
N ALA A 289 -12.90 6.21 51.77
CA ALA A 289 -14.18 6.54 52.39
C ALA A 289 -15.09 7.40 51.50
N ASP A 290 -14.56 8.38 50.77
CA ASP A 290 -15.36 9.27 49.92
C ASP A 290 -16.15 8.51 48.82
N ILE A 291 -15.63 7.36 48.37
CA ILE A 291 -16.30 6.50 47.39
C ILE A 291 -17.29 5.55 48.06
N GLU A 292 -16.93 4.98 49.21
CA GLU A 292 -17.87 4.14 49.98
C GLU A 292 -19.07 4.95 50.47
N ASP A 293 -18.87 6.19 50.92
CA ASP A 293 -19.94 7.13 51.26
C ASP A 293 -20.75 7.57 50.03
N TYR A 294 -20.12 7.80 48.87
CA TYR A 294 -20.84 8.11 47.63
C TYR A 294 -21.77 6.97 47.23
N LEU A 295 -21.27 5.72 47.24
CA LEU A 295 -22.06 4.52 46.94
C LEU A 295 -23.15 4.28 48.01
N ALA A 296 -22.84 4.41 49.30
CA ALA A 296 -23.79 4.22 50.39
C ALA A 296 -24.87 5.32 50.46
N SER A 297 -24.58 6.54 49.99
CA SER A 297 -25.54 7.64 49.96
C SER A 297 -26.68 7.46 48.94
N GLY A 298 -26.63 6.40 48.11
CA GLY A 298 -27.60 6.14 47.05
C GLY A 298 -27.54 7.14 45.89
N ARG A 299 -26.55 8.06 45.89
CA ARG A 299 -26.38 9.10 44.86
C ARG A 299 -25.73 8.57 43.59
N MET A 300 -26.26 7.48 43.05
CA MET A 300 -26.22 7.25 41.61
C MET A 300 -27.14 8.25 40.90
N GLU A 301 -26.77 9.54 40.97
CA GLU A 301 -27.22 10.52 40.00
C GLU A 301 -26.57 10.17 38.65
N VAL A 302 -27.20 9.20 37.96
CA VAL A 302 -27.17 9.12 36.50
C VAL A 302 -27.38 10.56 36.01
N PRO A 303 -26.49 11.13 35.17
CA PRO A 303 -26.47 12.56 34.92
C PRO A 303 -27.78 13.01 34.27
N ALA A 304 -28.70 13.48 35.11
CA ALA A 304 -29.98 14.03 34.70
C ALA A 304 -29.66 15.24 33.83
N SER A 305 -29.91 15.10 32.52
CA SER A 305 -29.43 15.99 31.47
C SER A 305 -29.53 17.46 31.89
N ALA A 306 -28.41 18.01 32.38
CA ALA A 306 -28.33 19.40 32.81
C ALA A 306 -28.84 20.25 31.65
N SER A 307 -29.92 21.00 31.90
CA SER A 307 -30.65 21.68 30.85
C SER A 307 -29.68 22.58 30.11
N LYS A 308 -29.36 22.21 28.86
CA LYS A 308 -28.37 22.94 28.05
C LYS A 308 -28.81 24.40 28.00
N GLN A 309 -28.14 25.23 28.78
CA GLN A 309 -28.13 26.66 28.53
C GLN A 309 -27.77 26.80 27.05
N LYS A 310 -28.53 27.61 26.32
CA LYS A 310 -28.11 28.03 24.98
C LYS A 310 -26.92 28.97 25.13
N VAL A 311 -25.74 28.39 25.42
CA VAL A 311 -24.50 28.79 24.76
C VAL A 311 -24.90 28.97 23.31
N ALA A 312 -24.74 30.20 22.80
CA ALA A 312 -25.22 30.53 21.47
C ALA A 312 -24.58 29.55 20.49
N THR A 313 -25.39 28.62 19.96
CA THR A 313 -24.95 27.66 18.96
C THR A 313 -24.38 28.47 17.82
N ALA A 314 -23.10 28.27 17.52
CA ALA A 314 -22.52 28.74 16.27
C ALA A 314 -23.49 28.32 15.14
N PRO A 315 -23.78 29.22 14.18
CA PRO A 315 -24.87 29.00 13.22
C PRO A 315 -24.71 27.62 12.59
N ASP A 316 -25.76 26.81 12.75
CA ASP A 316 -25.72 25.39 12.38
C ASP A 316 -25.34 25.30 10.91
N LEU A 317 -24.25 24.60 10.61
CA LEU A 317 -23.66 24.63 9.27
C LEU A 317 -24.60 23.87 8.34
N ASP A 318 -24.92 24.46 7.19
CA ASP A 318 -25.69 23.79 6.16
C ASP A 318 -24.78 22.73 5.48
N TYR A 319 -25.03 21.45 5.75
CA TYR A 319 -24.27 20.33 5.20
C TYR A 319 -25.20 19.22 4.69
N THR A 320 -24.67 18.39 3.79
CA THR A 320 -25.38 17.23 3.24
C THR A 320 -24.42 16.05 3.19
N ASP A 321 -24.74 14.99 3.93
CA ASP A 321 -23.93 13.77 3.95
C ASP A 321 -24.15 12.94 2.69
N ILE A 322 -23.07 12.68 1.96
CA ILE A 322 -23.09 11.86 0.73
C ILE A 322 -22.33 10.54 1.01
N PRO A 323 -23.01 9.38 1.02
CA PRO A 323 -22.37 8.11 1.33
C PRO A 323 -21.30 7.75 0.30
N HIS A 324 -20.24 7.09 0.76
CA HIS A 324 -19.09 6.75 -0.09
C HIS A 324 -19.39 5.50 -0.94
N SER A 325 -19.14 5.58 -2.25
CA SER A 325 -19.16 4.40 -3.13
C SER A 325 -17.96 3.49 -2.88
N GLN A 326 -18.11 2.18 -3.15
CA GLN A 326 -17.06 1.20 -2.94
C GLN A 326 -15.79 1.50 -3.75
N ILE A 327 -15.95 1.96 -5.00
CA ILE A 327 -14.83 2.44 -5.85
C ILE A 327 -14.07 3.58 -5.16
N ARG A 328 -14.77 4.51 -4.49
CA ARG A 328 -14.14 5.62 -3.76
C ARG A 328 -13.37 5.12 -2.52
N LYS A 329 -13.93 4.17 -1.75
CA LYS A 329 -13.24 3.53 -0.61
C LYS A 329 -11.93 2.85 -1.05
N ILE A 330 -12.02 1.98 -2.07
CA ILE A 330 -10.86 1.24 -2.61
C ILE A 330 -9.79 2.21 -3.14
N THR A 331 -10.20 3.24 -3.89
CA THR A 331 -9.28 4.26 -4.41
C THR A 331 -8.60 5.04 -3.28
N ALA A 332 -9.34 5.45 -2.25
CA ALA A 332 -8.79 6.15 -1.10
C ALA A 332 -7.76 5.29 -0.34
N SER A 333 -8.08 4.02 -0.08
CA SER A 333 -7.16 3.05 0.55
C SER A 333 -5.87 2.89 -0.26
N ARG A 334 -5.96 2.67 -1.59
CA ARG A 334 -4.81 2.51 -2.48
C ARG A 334 -3.94 3.77 -2.57
N LEU A 335 -4.54 4.97 -2.58
CA LEU A 335 -3.82 6.24 -2.55
C LEU A 335 -3.14 6.50 -1.20
N LEU A 336 -3.80 6.16 -0.09
CA LEU A 336 -3.25 6.28 1.26
C LEU A 336 -2.06 5.34 1.45
N PHE A 337 -2.20 4.06 1.07
CA PHE A 337 -1.11 3.09 1.07
C PHE A 337 0.09 3.58 0.25
N SER A 338 -0.15 4.05 -0.99
CA SER A 338 0.88 4.63 -1.85
C SER A 338 1.60 5.81 -1.17
N LYS A 339 0.84 6.76 -0.60
CA LYS A 339 1.42 7.99 -0.04
C LYS A 339 2.15 7.78 1.29
N GLN A 340 1.78 6.77 2.07
CA GLN A 340 2.43 6.42 3.32
C GLN A 340 3.67 5.51 3.14
N THR A 341 3.64 4.60 2.15
CA THR A 341 4.73 3.60 1.97
C THR A 341 5.78 4.00 0.95
N ILE A 342 5.44 4.79 -0.08
CA ILE A 342 6.37 5.17 -1.15
C ILE A 342 7.00 6.53 -0.84
N PRO A 343 8.34 6.64 -0.66
CA PRO A 343 9.03 7.91 -0.51
C PRO A 343 9.04 8.66 -1.84
N HIS A 344 7.96 9.41 -2.09
CA HIS A 344 7.78 10.21 -3.29
C HIS A 344 8.73 11.41 -3.30
N TYR A 345 9.52 11.53 -4.37
CA TYR A 345 10.12 12.79 -4.77
C TYR A 345 9.64 13.20 -6.17
N TYR A 346 9.88 14.46 -6.55
CA TYR A 346 9.36 15.05 -7.77
C TYR A 346 10.48 15.73 -8.56
N LEU A 347 10.49 15.52 -9.87
CA LEU A 347 11.37 16.21 -10.82
C LEU A 347 10.50 16.91 -11.87
N THR A 348 10.66 18.22 -12.05
CA THR A 348 9.91 18.99 -13.07
C THR A 348 10.84 19.52 -14.13
N VAL A 349 10.46 19.40 -15.40
CA VAL A 349 11.18 19.93 -16.55
C VAL A 349 10.20 20.60 -17.52
N ASP A 350 10.57 21.80 -17.99
CA ASP A 350 9.90 22.45 -19.11
C ASP A 350 10.42 21.90 -20.45
N THR A 351 9.48 21.57 -21.35
CA THR A 351 9.75 21.05 -22.69
C THR A 351 9.14 21.97 -23.76
N CYS A 352 9.91 22.32 -24.79
CA CYS A 352 9.39 23.04 -25.95
C CYS A 352 8.56 22.09 -26.84
N VAL A 353 7.34 22.49 -27.20
CA VAL A 353 6.39 21.64 -27.95
C VAL A 353 6.03 22.17 -29.34
N ASP A 354 6.64 23.24 -29.82
CA ASP A 354 6.30 23.82 -31.14
C ASP A 354 6.54 22.80 -32.28
N LYS A 355 7.74 22.23 -32.39
CA LYS A 355 8.05 21.13 -33.33
C LYS A 355 7.13 19.92 -33.18
N LEU A 356 6.69 19.61 -31.96
CA LEU A 356 5.75 18.50 -31.69
C LEU A 356 4.37 18.80 -32.27
N MET A 357 3.93 20.05 -32.19
CA MET A 357 2.66 20.53 -32.75
C MET A 357 2.73 20.65 -34.28
N ASP A 358 3.87 21.04 -34.85
CA ASP A 358 4.11 21.06 -36.29
C ASP A 358 4.05 19.64 -36.88
N LEU A 359 4.83 18.69 -36.33
CA LEU A 359 4.78 17.28 -36.74
C LEU A 359 3.37 16.70 -36.55
N ARG A 360 2.71 17.00 -35.42
CA ARG A 360 1.32 16.57 -35.19
C ARG A 360 0.38 17.12 -36.28
N THR A 361 0.59 18.33 -36.77
CA THR A 361 -0.24 18.92 -37.84
C THR A 361 -0.01 18.20 -39.17
N GLN A 362 1.25 17.91 -39.52
CA GLN A 362 1.62 17.13 -40.71
C GLN A 362 1.09 15.68 -40.66
N LEU A 363 1.22 15.00 -39.50
CA LEU A 363 0.71 13.64 -39.31
C LEU A 363 -0.83 13.59 -39.38
N ASN A 364 -1.52 14.63 -38.93
CA ASN A 364 -2.98 14.71 -39.04
C ASN A 364 -3.45 14.90 -40.49
N SER A 365 -2.83 15.78 -41.28
CA SER A 365 -3.23 15.93 -42.69
C SER A 365 -2.91 14.69 -43.53
N LEU A 366 -1.80 14.00 -43.25
CA LEU A 366 -1.49 12.70 -43.83
C LEU A 366 -2.53 11.63 -43.43
N GLN A 367 -2.89 11.52 -42.15
CA GLN A 367 -3.97 10.63 -41.73
C GLN A 367 -5.31 10.96 -42.39
N GLU A 368 -5.69 12.24 -42.49
CA GLU A 368 -6.95 12.66 -43.11
C GLU A 368 -7.01 12.27 -44.59
N SER A 369 -5.89 12.36 -45.33
CA SER A 369 -5.79 11.85 -46.70
C SER A 369 -5.87 10.32 -46.83
N LEU A 370 -5.56 9.59 -45.75
CA LEU A 370 -5.59 8.12 -45.66
C LEU A 370 -6.85 7.57 -44.95
N GLY A 371 -7.80 8.43 -44.57
CA GLY A 371 -9.00 8.04 -43.80
C GLY A 371 -8.74 7.64 -42.33
N GLY A 372 -7.56 7.97 -41.79
CA GLY A 372 -7.12 7.61 -40.44
C GLY A 372 -7.65 8.50 -39.31
N LYS A 373 -7.62 7.99 -38.07
CA LYS A 373 -8.14 8.69 -36.88
C LYS A 373 -7.10 9.66 -36.28
N ARG A 374 -7.30 10.96 -36.48
CA ARG A 374 -6.50 12.10 -35.96
C ARG A 374 -5.74 11.86 -34.65
N ILE A 375 -4.42 12.06 -34.66
CA ILE A 375 -3.50 11.91 -33.53
C ILE A 375 -3.58 13.09 -32.54
N SER A 376 -3.56 12.78 -31.24
CA SER A 376 -3.52 13.72 -30.12
C SER A 376 -2.08 13.97 -29.62
N VAL A 377 -1.90 15.03 -28.82
CA VAL A 377 -0.61 15.27 -28.12
C VAL A 377 -0.33 14.15 -27.10
N ASN A 378 -1.38 13.57 -26.51
CA ASN A 378 -1.27 12.51 -25.51
C ASN A 378 -0.65 11.23 -26.11
N ASP A 379 -0.99 10.89 -27.35
CA ASP A 379 -0.46 9.71 -28.04
C ASP A 379 1.06 9.84 -28.31
N LEU A 380 1.50 11.05 -28.63
CA LEU A 380 2.92 11.41 -28.80
C LEU A 380 3.66 11.37 -27.46
N VAL A 381 3.06 11.88 -26.38
CA VAL A 381 3.64 11.81 -25.02
C VAL A 381 3.75 10.36 -24.53
N ILE A 382 2.74 9.52 -24.77
CA ILE A 382 2.79 8.08 -24.46
C ILE A 382 3.96 7.41 -25.21
N LYS A 383 4.14 7.70 -26.51
CA LYS A 383 5.25 7.15 -27.30
C LYS A 383 6.62 7.65 -26.80
N ALA A 384 6.76 8.94 -26.52
CA ALA A 384 7.99 9.54 -25.97
C ALA A 384 8.35 8.95 -24.60
N ALA A 385 7.37 8.79 -23.70
CA ALA A 385 7.55 8.15 -22.39
C ALA A 385 7.96 6.68 -22.53
N ALA A 386 7.33 5.94 -23.46
CA ALA A 386 7.66 4.53 -23.69
C ALA A 386 9.07 4.34 -24.25
N LEU A 387 9.51 5.19 -25.18
CA LEU A 387 10.89 5.18 -25.71
C LEU A 387 11.91 5.63 -24.64
N ALA A 388 11.56 6.59 -23.78
CA ALA A 388 12.40 6.98 -22.65
C ALA A 388 12.56 5.84 -21.63
N LEU A 389 11.50 5.08 -21.33
CA LEU A 389 11.59 3.87 -20.48
C LEU A 389 12.43 2.78 -21.13
N ARG A 390 12.38 2.60 -22.46
CA ARG A 390 13.27 1.65 -23.15
C ARG A 390 14.74 2.08 -23.13
N LYS A 391 15.01 3.39 -23.10
CA LYS A 391 16.36 3.96 -23.04
C LYS A 391 16.96 3.97 -21.63
N VAL A 392 16.14 4.23 -20.61
CA VAL A 392 16.53 4.21 -19.19
C VAL A 392 15.66 3.16 -18.48
N PRO A 393 15.95 1.86 -18.67
CA PRO A 393 15.10 0.77 -18.19
C PRO A 393 15.04 0.65 -16.67
N GLN A 394 15.92 1.33 -15.93
CA GLN A 394 15.85 1.43 -14.46
C GLN A 394 14.57 2.14 -13.98
N CYS A 395 14.03 3.08 -14.77
CA CYS A 395 12.74 3.71 -14.47
C CYS A 395 11.52 2.80 -14.71
N ASN A 396 11.67 1.69 -15.44
CA ASN A 396 10.61 0.73 -15.72
C ASN A 396 10.63 -0.40 -14.68
N GLY A 397 10.46 -0.05 -13.39
CA GLY A 397 10.57 -0.99 -12.27
C GLY A 397 9.43 -0.90 -11.26
N SER A 398 9.40 -1.86 -10.34
CA SER A 398 8.56 -1.89 -9.14
C SER A 398 9.37 -2.34 -7.93
N TRP A 399 9.09 -1.74 -6.77
CA TRP A 399 9.62 -2.21 -5.49
C TRP A 399 8.85 -3.47 -5.06
N THR A 400 9.58 -4.48 -4.58
CA THR A 400 9.04 -5.62 -3.83
C THR A 400 9.91 -5.84 -2.60
N ASP A 401 9.43 -6.59 -1.61
CA ASP A 401 10.07 -6.66 -0.29
C ASP A 401 11.48 -7.28 -0.32
N ASP A 402 11.71 -8.26 -1.22
CA ASP A 402 13.00 -8.93 -1.40
C ASP A 402 13.89 -8.32 -2.50
N TYR A 403 13.31 -7.68 -3.53
CA TYR A 403 14.05 -7.21 -4.71
C TYR A 403 13.34 -6.10 -5.51
N ILE A 404 14.11 -5.34 -6.28
CA ILE A 404 13.57 -4.44 -7.32
C ILE A 404 13.23 -5.28 -8.56
N ARG A 405 11.96 -5.34 -8.94
CA ARG A 405 11.52 -6.02 -10.16
C ARG A 405 11.59 -5.05 -11.34
N GLN A 406 12.53 -5.30 -12.26
CA GLN A 406 12.66 -4.54 -13.50
C GLN A 406 11.84 -5.18 -14.64
N TYR A 407 11.17 -4.37 -15.45
CA TYR A 407 10.34 -4.83 -16.57
C TYR A 407 11.00 -4.54 -17.92
N HIS A 408 10.98 -5.52 -18.82
CA HIS A 408 11.47 -5.37 -20.20
C HIS A 408 10.37 -4.97 -21.20
N ASN A 409 9.10 -5.25 -20.89
CA ASN A 409 7.94 -4.73 -21.62
C ASN A 409 7.55 -3.36 -21.05
N VAL A 410 7.08 -2.46 -21.92
CA VAL A 410 6.70 -1.09 -21.54
C VAL A 410 5.19 -0.94 -21.66
N ASN A 411 4.48 -1.04 -20.53
CA ASN A 411 3.02 -0.99 -20.46
C ASN A 411 2.59 0.34 -19.84
N ILE A 412 2.11 1.28 -20.66
CA ILE A 412 1.76 2.63 -20.23
C ILE A 412 0.30 2.67 -19.79
N ASN A 413 0.07 2.93 -18.51
CA ASN A 413 -1.24 3.23 -17.96
C ASN A 413 -1.63 4.68 -18.26
N VAL A 414 -2.87 4.91 -18.68
CA VAL A 414 -3.39 6.23 -19.05
C VAL A 414 -4.53 6.59 -18.12
N ALA A 415 -4.40 7.69 -17.37
CA ALA A 415 -5.45 8.15 -16.48
C ALA A 415 -6.64 8.74 -17.27
N VAL A 416 -7.84 8.20 -17.06
CA VAL A 416 -9.09 8.62 -17.71
C VAL A 416 -10.13 8.95 -16.63
N GLN A 417 -10.50 10.23 -16.53
CA GLN A 417 -11.59 10.67 -15.67
C GLN A 417 -12.95 10.32 -16.29
N THR A 418 -13.84 9.73 -15.50
CA THR A 418 -15.25 9.52 -15.82
C THR A 418 -16.12 10.00 -14.65
N ASP A 419 -17.44 10.01 -14.82
CA ASP A 419 -18.36 10.49 -13.79
C ASP A 419 -18.42 9.55 -12.56
N ASN A 420 -18.14 8.25 -12.79
CA ASN A 420 -18.07 7.23 -11.74
C ASN A 420 -16.75 7.23 -10.96
N GLY A 421 -15.67 7.82 -11.50
CA GLY A 421 -14.37 7.87 -10.85
C GLY A 421 -13.18 8.01 -11.81
N LEU A 422 -11.99 7.72 -11.30
CA LEU A 422 -10.76 7.69 -12.09
C LEU A 422 -10.44 6.26 -12.52
N TYR A 423 -10.52 6.00 -13.83
CA TYR A 423 -10.09 4.72 -14.40
C TYR A 423 -8.69 4.86 -14.98
N VAL A 424 -7.91 3.77 -14.95
CA VAL A 424 -6.50 3.81 -15.41
C VAL A 424 -6.20 2.59 -16.31
N PRO A 425 -6.76 2.52 -17.53
CA PRO A 425 -6.51 1.45 -18.48
C PRO A 425 -5.04 1.36 -18.94
N VAL A 426 -4.62 0.18 -19.38
CA VAL A 426 -3.24 -0.15 -19.80
C VAL A 426 -3.06 -0.24 -21.32
N ILE A 427 -2.10 0.51 -21.86
CA ILE A 427 -1.61 0.38 -23.24
C ILE A 427 -0.35 -0.49 -23.22
N ARG A 428 -0.53 -1.80 -23.45
CA ARG A 428 0.55 -2.81 -23.43
C ARG A 428 1.54 -2.60 -24.58
N ASP A 429 2.83 -2.84 -24.37
CA ASP A 429 3.89 -2.76 -25.40
C ASP A 429 3.90 -1.45 -26.22
N ALA A 430 3.74 -0.31 -25.54
CA ALA A 430 3.66 1.02 -26.16
C ALA A 430 4.95 1.43 -26.90
N ASP A 431 6.10 0.88 -26.52
CA ASP A 431 7.38 1.14 -27.19
C ASP A 431 7.43 0.54 -28.61
N LYS A 432 6.78 -0.62 -28.81
CA LYS A 432 6.72 -1.35 -30.09
C LYS A 432 5.62 -0.85 -31.03
N LYS A 433 4.55 -0.24 -30.49
CA LYS A 433 3.39 0.21 -31.27
C LYS A 433 3.66 1.53 -32.02
N GLY A 434 3.02 1.67 -33.19
CA GLY A 434 2.98 2.91 -33.97
C GLY A 434 1.89 3.87 -33.49
N LEU A 435 2.04 5.17 -33.77
CA LEU A 435 1.18 6.24 -33.22
C LEU A 435 -0.32 6.08 -33.52
N SER A 436 -0.71 5.64 -34.72
CA SER A 436 -2.12 5.41 -35.04
C SER A 436 -2.73 4.34 -34.13
N LYS A 437 -2.03 3.20 -33.96
CA LYS A 437 -2.48 2.11 -33.09
C LYS A 437 -2.56 2.51 -31.61
N ILE A 438 -1.60 3.31 -31.12
CA ILE A 438 -1.69 3.90 -29.78
C ILE A 438 -2.93 4.78 -29.66
N SER A 439 -3.15 5.69 -30.61
CA SER A 439 -4.31 6.60 -30.60
C SER A 439 -5.65 5.86 -30.70
N GLU A 440 -5.71 4.77 -31.46
CA GLU A 440 -6.88 3.90 -31.59
C GLU A 440 -7.17 3.13 -30.29
N GLU A 441 -6.15 2.51 -29.68
CA GLU A 441 -6.29 1.79 -28.41
C GLU A 441 -6.66 2.73 -27.26
N VAL A 442 -6.04 3.91 -27.16
CA VAL A 442 -6.36 4.94 -26.14
C VAL A 442 -7.81 5.42 -26.28
N LYS A 443 -8.29 5.68 -27.50
CA LYS A 443 -9.70 6.07 -27.75
C LYS A 443 -10.67 4.95 -27.38
N HIS A 444 -10.37 3.71 -27.75
CA HIS A 444 -11.19 2.54 -27.43
C HIS A 444 -11.26 2.28 -25.91
N MET A 445 -10.14 2.40 -25.19
CA MET A 445 -10.13 2.26 -23.73
C MET A 445 -10.81 3.42 -23.02
N ALA A 446 -10.68 4.66 -23.52
CA ALA A 446 -11.41 5.81 -22.98
C ALA A 446 -12.93 5.73 -23.23
N GLN A 447 -13.35 5.10 -24.34
CA GLN A 447 -14.77 4.81 -24.59
C GLN A 447 -15.28 3.73 -23.63
N LYS A 448 -14.59 2.58 -23.51
CA LYS A 448 -14.91 1.54 -22.52
C LYS A 448 -15.00 2.08 -21.09
N ALA A 449 -14.10 2.99 -20.71
CA ALA A 449 -14.10 3.61 -19.38
C ALA A 449 -15.39 4.39 -19.13
N LYS A 450 -15.86 5.18 -20.11
CA LYS A 450 -17.13 5.93 -20.02
C LYS A 450 -18.36 5.04 -20.03
N GLU A 451 -18.31 3.96 -20.80
CA GLU A 451 -19.36 2.93 -20.86
C GLU A 451 -19.33 1.96 -19.66
N ASN A 452 -18.37 2.13 -18.73
CA ASN A 452 -18.11 1.25 -17.59
C ASN A 452 -17.93 -0.25 -17.98
N SER A 453 -17.35 -0.49 -19.17
CA SER A 453 -17.20 -1.81 -19.81
C SER A 453 -15.74 -2.31 -19.85
N LEU A 454 -14.87 -1.76 -19.00
CA LEU A 454 -13.49 -2.21 -18.82
C LEU A 454 -13.44 -3.53 -18.02
N LYS A 455 -12.69 -4.51 -18.53
CA LYS A 455 -12.33 -5.73 -17.81
C LYS A 455 -11.18 -5.48 -16.83
N PRO A 456 -10.97 -6.33 -15.80
CA PRO A 456 -9.74 -6.30 -14.98
C PRO A 456 -8.46 -6.32 -15.81
N GLU A 457 -8.43 -7.17 -16.85
CA GLU A 457 -7.35 -7.24 -17.84
C GLU A 457 -7.07 -5.91 -18.59
N ASP A 458 -8.05 -5.00 -18.69
CA ASP A 458 -7.88 -3.71 -19.35
C ASP A 458 -7.19 -2.67 -18.45
N TYR A 459 -7.07 -2.89 -17.13
CA TYR A 459 -6.40 -1.96 -16.18
C TYR A 459 -5.28 -2.57 -15.31
N GLU A 460 -5.11 -3.89 -15.29
CA GLU A 460 -4.04 -4.59 -14.58
C GLU A 460 -2.76 -4.82 -15.42
N GLY A 461 -1.59 -4.83 -14.78
CA GLY A 461 -0.31 -5.14 -15.44
C GLY A 461 0.42 -3.96 -16.12
N GLY A 462 0.05 -2.73 -15.80
CA GLY A 462 0.79 -1.52 -16.18
C GLY A 462 2.09 -1.34 -15.42
N THR A 463 3.16 -0.93 -16.10
CA THR A 463 4.50 -0.71 -15.49
C THR A 463 4.78 0.74 -15.15
N PHE A 464 4.12 1.70 -15.81
CA PHE A 464 4.29 3.14 -15.62
C PHE A 464 3.00 3.89 -15.98
N THR A 465 2.65 4.99 -15.29
CA THR A 465 1.42 5.75 -15.55
C THR A 465 1.70 7.14 -16.15
N VAL A 466 0.85 7.60 -17.06
CA VAL A 466 0.78 8.96 -17.58
C VAL A 466 -0.59 9.56 -17.24
N SER A 467 -0.59 10.77 -16.68
CA SER A 467 -1.77 11.57 -16.35
C SER A 467 -1.65 12.97 -16.95
N ASN A 468 -2.73 13.48 -17.53
CA ASN A 468 -2.75 14.73 -18.29
C ASN A 468 -3.96 15.58 -17.88
N LEU A 469 -3.68 16.70 -17.19
CA LEU A 469 -4.68 17.69 -16.81
C LEU A 469 -4.52 19.01 -17.59
N GLY A 470 -3.43 19.16 -18.34
CA GLY A 470 -3.13 20.35 -19.11
C GLY A 470 -4.11 20.62 -20.25
N GLY A 471 -4.46 19.58 -21.01
CA GLY A 471 -5.41 19.68 -22.12
C GLY A 471 -6.85 19.99 -21.69
N PRO A 472 -7.48 19.17 -20.80
CA PRO A 472 -8.88 19.35 -20.44
C PRO A 472 -9.15 20.39 -19.34
N PHE A 473 -8.18 20.69 -18.46
CA PHE A 473 -8.40 21.55 -17.28
C PHE A 473 -7.43 22.75 -17.20
N GLY A 474 -6.53 22.94 -18.17
CA GLY A 474 -5.61 24.08 -18.23
C GLY A 474 -4.50 24.10 -17.17
N ILE A 475 -4.38 23.07 -16.33
CA ILE A 475 -3.45 23.02 -15.18
C ILE A 475 -1.99 23.10 -15.65
N LYS A 476 -1.29 24.19 -15.31
CA LYS A 476 0.12 24.46 -15.67
C LYS A 476 1.08 23.37 -15.21
N GLN A 477 0.94 22.92 -13.96
CA GLN A 477 1.80 21.93 -13.31
C GLN A 477 1.02 21.28 -12.17
N PHE A 478 1.20 19.98 -11.98
CA PHE A 478 0.75 19.24 -10.80
C PHE A 478 1.75 18.11 -10.48
N CYS A 479 1.62 17.53 -9.29
CA CYS A 479 2.31 16.29 -8.91
C CYS A 479 1.26 15.20 -8.76
N ALA A 480 1.47 14.04 -9.38
CA ALA A 480 0.57 12.90 -9.24
C ALA A 480 1.03 11.96 -8.12
N ILE A 481 0.11 11.19 -7.56
CA ILE A 481 0.44 10.10 -6.63
C ILE A 481 0.73 8.84 -7.46
N ILE A 482 1.81 8.14 -7.15
CA ILE A 482 2.23 6.92 -7.85
C ILE A 482 1.16 5.83 -7.63
N ASN A 483 0.88 5.03 -8.65
CA ASN A 483 -0.06 3.92 -8.56
C ASN A 483 0.68 2.59 -8.26
N PRO A 484 0.58 2.01 -7.06
CA PRO A 484 1.29 0.78 -6.73
C PRO A 484 0.87 -0.37 -7.66
N PRO A 485 1.78 -1.28 -8.04
CA PRO A 485 3.17 -1.41 -7.58
C PRO A 485 4.21 -0.60 -8.38
N GLN A 486 3.81 0.33 -9.26
CA GLN A 486 4.74 1.05 -10.16
C GLN A 486 5.70 1.96 -9.38
N ALA A 487 6.91 2.20 -9.91
CA ALA A 487 7.88 3.13 -9.31
C ALA A 487 7.76 4.59 -9.79
N GLY A 488 6.89 4.90 -10.77
CA GLY A 488 6.81 6.26 -11.33
C GLY A 488 5.50 6.61 -12.04
N ILE A 489 5.19 7.91 -12.04
CA ILE A 489 4.05 8.49 -12.75
C ILE A 489 4.40 9.86 -13.34
N LEU A 490 3.99 10.09 -14.59
CA LEU A 490 4.18 11.35 -15.31
C LEU A 490 2.91 12.22 -15.23
N ALA A 491 3.06 13.46 -14.79
CA ALA A 491 2.02 14.49 -14.75
C ALA A 491 2.29 15.55 -15.83
N VAL A 492 1.37 15.67 -16.79
CA VAL A 492 1.50 16.52 -17.98
C VAL A 492 0.65 17.78 -17.83
N GLY A 493 1.32 18.94 -17.73
CA GLY A 493 0.70 20.25 -17.61
C GLY A 493 0.23 20.84 -18.95
N SER A 494 -0.35 22.04 -18.89
CA SER A 494 -0.80 22.78 -20.07
C SER A 494 0.38 23.38 -20.84
N ALA A 495 0.18 23.58 -22.15
CA ALA A 495 1.15 24.24 -23.01
C ALA A 495 0.93 25.75 -22.99
N GLU A 496 1.89 26.51 -22.48
CA GLU A 496 1.86 27.97 -22.40
C GLU A 496 2.80 28.58 -23.43
N LYS A 497 2.37 29.64 -24.12
CA LYS A 497 3.31 30.47 -24.90
C LYS A 497 4.11 31.35 -23.95
N ARG A 498 5.44 31.22 -23.99
CA ARG A 498 6.39 32.02 -23.21
C ARG A 498 7.33 32.76 -24.15
N VAL A 499 7.84 33.90 -23.70
CA VAL A 499 8.87 34.66 -24.42
C VAL A 499 10.24 34.08 -24.06
N VAL A 500 11.04 33.76 -25.07
CA VAL A 500 12.43 33.32 -24.92
C VAL A 500 13.38 34.28 -25.65
N PRO A 501 14.61 34.48 -25.15
CA PRO A 501 15.61 35.25 -25.88
C PRO A 501 15.91 34.59 -27.23
N GLY A 502 16.02 35.41 -28.26
CA GLY A 502 16.40 34.97 -29.60
C GLY A 502 17.90 34.73 -29.77
N SER A 503 18.32 34.52 -31.02
CA SER A 503 19.74 34.30 -31.34
C SER A 503 20.59 35.57 -31.30
N SER A 504 19.95 36.75 -31.30
CA SER A 504 20.59 38.06 -31.29
C SER A 504 20.27 38.82 -29.98
N PRO A 505 21.19 39.64 -29.44
CA PRO A 505 20.90 40.45 -28.26
C PRO A 505 19.73 41.41 -28.51
N GLY A 506 18.66 41.26 -27.71
CA GLY A 506 17.42 42.05 -27.85
C GLY A 506 16.37 41.45 -28.80
N ASP A 507 16.65 40.32 -29.45
CA ASP A 507 15.63 39.52 -30.13
C ASP A 507 14.82 38.68 -29.12
N TYR A 508 13.53 38.52 -29.37
CA TYR A 508 12.58 37.84 -28.48
C TYR A 508 11.59 37.00 -29.30
N ASN A 509 11.64 35.69 -29.10
CA ASN A 509 10.78 34.74 -29.82
C ASN A 509 9.71 34.19 -28.88
N PHE A 510 8.53 33.89 -29.43
CA PHE A 510 7.47 33.17 -28.71
C PHE A 510 7.60 31.67 -28.96
N ALA A 511 7.72 30.89 -27.90
CA ALA A 511 7.79 29.43 -27.97
C ALA A 511 6.79 28.81 -26.97
N SER A 512 6.21 27.67 -27.33
CA SER A 512 5.22 26.96 -26.52
C SER A 512 5.91 25.96 -25.61
N PHE A 513 5.78 26.16 -24.29
CA PHE A 513 6.36 25.28 -23.27
C PHE A 513 5.29 24.49 -22.54
N MET A 514 5.49 23.18 -22.46
CA MET A 514 4.71 22.25 -21.64
C MET A 514 5.54 21.84 -20.44
N SER A 515 5.06 22.16 -19.24
CA SER A 515 5.68 21.76 -17.98
C SER A 515 5.31 20.30 -17.67
N VAL A 516 6.29 19.46 -17.36
CA VAL A 516 6.07 18.03 -17.07
C VAL A 516 6.74 17.67 -15.75
N THR A 517 5.96 17.08 -14.83
CA THR A 517 6.46 16.58 -13.54
C THR A 517 6.50 15.06 -13.54
N LEU A 518 7.66 14.48 -13.29
CA LEU A 518 7.81 13.06 -12.95
C LEU A 518 7.77 12.90 -11.42
N SER A 519 6.89 12.03 -10.91
CA SER A 519 6.90 11.61 -9.51
C SER A 519 7.49 10.20 -9.43
N CYS A 520 8.45 9.98 -8.52
CA CYS A 520 9.25 8.75 -8.44
C CYS A 520 9.32 8.18 -7.02
N ASP A 521 9.40 6.85 -6.93
CA ASP A 521 9.81 6.11 -5.73
C ASP A 521 11.34 6.18 -5.60
N HIS A 522 11.84 6.90 -4.59
CA HIS A 522 13.29 7.08 -4.41
C HIS A 522 14.03 5.78 -4.01
N ARG A 523 13.33 4.67 -3.75
CA ARG A 523 13.95 3.35 -3.51
C ARG A 523 14.31 2.61 -4.81
N VAL A 524 13.74 3.02 -5.94
CA VAL A 524 13.91 2.36 -7.26
C VAL A 524 14.54 3.32 -8.27
N ILE A 525 14.18 4.60 -8.22
CA ILE A 525 14.64 5.61 -9.17
C ILE A 525 15.37 6.69 -8.37
N ASP A 526 16.68 6.77 -8.52
CA ASP A 526 17.48 7.85 -7.95
C ASP A 526 17.31 9.15 -8.73
N GLY A 527 17.62 10.29 -8.09
CA GLY A 527 17.59 11.62 -8.71
C GLY A 527 18.35 11.70 -10.05
N ALA A 528 19.49 11.01 -10.18
CA ALA A 528 20.26 10.93 -11.42
C ALA A 528 19.53 10.13 -12.52
N ILE A 529 18.94 8.97 -12.17
CA ILE A 529 18.24 8.08 -13.09
C ILE A 529 16.96 8.76 -13.61
N GLY A 530 16.18 9.37 -12.70
CA GLY A 530 14.99 10.15 -13.06
C GLY A 530 15.31 11.37 -13.91
N ALA A 531 16.45 12.03 -13.68
CA ALA A 531 16.93 13.13 -14.52
C ALA A 531 17.39 12.66 -15.90
N GLU A 532 18.03 11.49 -16.02
CA GLU A 532 18.39 10.91 -17.33
C GLU A 532 17.15 10.51 -18.13
N TRP A 533 16.14 9.91 -17.47
CA TRP A 533 14.87 9.59 -18.10
C TRP A 533 14.14 10.85 -18.58
N LEU A 534 14.09 11.91 -17.76
CA LEU A 534 13.49 13.19 -18.16
C LEU A 534 14.27 13.86 -19.30
N LYS A 535 15.60 13.74 -19.33
CA LYS A 535 16.46 14.20 -20.44
C LYS A 535 16.17 13.41 -21.73
N ALA A 536 15.96 12.10 -21.65
CA ALA A 536 15.54 11.28 -22.79
C ALA A 536 14.15 11.68 -23.30
N PHE A 537 13.17 11.78 -22.40
CA PHE A 537 11.81 12.22 -22.69
C PHE A 537 11.77 13.61 -23.33
N LYS A 538 12.44 14.60 -22.74
CA LYS A 538 12.59 15.96 -23.32
C LYS A 538 13.22 15.92 -24.71
N GLY A 539 14.24 15.09 -24.92
CA GLY A 539 14.87 14.90 -26.24
C GLY A 539 13.87 14.44 -27.32
N TYR A 540 13.02 13.46 -26.99
CA TYR A 540 11.97 12.97 -27.88
C TYR A 540 10.84 13.99 -28.11
N ILE A 541 10.48 14.81 -27.12
CA ILE A 541 9.45 15.85 -27.25
C ILE A 541 9.96 17.03 -28.10
N GLU A 542 11.19 17.50 -27.87
CA GLU A 542 11.77 18.66 -28.55
C GLU A 542 12.33 18.34 -29.94
N ASN A 543 12.55 17.06 -30.27
CA ASN A 543 12.97 16.61 -31.60
C ASN A 543 12.19 15.33 -31.99
N PRO A 544 10.90 15.46 -32.35
CA PRO A 544 9.98 14.33 -32.42
C PRO A 544 10.24 13.35 -33.57
N GLU A 545 11.00 13.76 -34.58
CA GLU A 545 11.57 12.87 -35.61
C GLU A 545 12.43 11.75 -35.01
N SER A 546 13.07 11.99 -33.87
CA SER A 546 13.88 10.97 -33.17
C SER A 546 13.07 9.83 -32.56
N MET A 547 11.73 9.91 -32.55
CA MET A 547 10.84 8.80 -32.19
C MET A 547 10.64 7.77 -33.32
N LEU A 548 11.23 8.01 -34.49
CA LEU A 548 11.24 7.09 -35.65
C LEU A 548 12.46 6.15 -35.64
N LEU A 549 13.38 6.30 -34.67
CA LEU A 549 14.61 5.52 -34.47
C LEU A 549 14.46 4.53 -33.30
#